data_AF-A0A0E9LXY0-F1
#
_entry.id   AF-A0A0E9LXY0-F1
#
_cell.length_a   1.000
_cell.length_b   1.000
_cell.length_c   1.000
_cell.angle_alpha   90.00
_cell.angle_beta   90.00
_cell.angle_gamma   90.00
#
_symmetry.space_group_name_H-M   'P 1'
#
loop_
_entity.id
_entity.type
_entity.pdbx_description
1 polymer ?
#
loop_
_entity_poly.entity_id
_entity_poly.type
_entity_poly.pdbx_seq_one_letter_code
_entity_poly.pdbx_strand_id
1 'polypeptide(L)' 'MLKRLSIPSNRDISEDVLNNLKFFSSVNIVIGYLRSTINSFTASAPFGPYLLPPVDMQDLFKKKGEI' A
#
# COMPACT_ATOMS: atom_id res chain seq x y z
N MET A 1 5.35 -36.30 2.69
CA MET A 1 6.14 -35.60 3.73
C MET A 1 6.01 -34.09 3.46
N LEU A 2 5.09 -33.42 4.16
CA LEU A 2 4.82 -31.99 3.94
C LEU A 2 5.88 -31.17 4.70
N LYS A 3 6.70 -30.44 3.93
CA LYS A 3 7.72 -29.52 4.45
C LYS A 3 6.99 -28.42 5.21
N ARG A 4 7.05 -28.43 6.55
CA ARG A 4 6.53 -27.34 7.39
C ARG A 4 7.17 -26.03 6.91
N LEU A 5 6.33 -25.05 6.54
CA LEU A 5 6.75 -23.66 6.37
C LEU A 5 7.20 -23.15 7.75
N SER A 6 8.48 -23.35 8.07
CA SER A 6 9.10 -22.72 9.22
C SER A 6 9.33 -21.25 8.87
N ILE A 7 8.58 -20.35 9.51
CA ILE A 7 8.91 -18.92 9.48
C ILE A 7 10.27 -18.79 10.19
N PRO A 8 11.31 -18.27 9.51
CA PRO A 8 12.61 -18.11 10.13
C PRO A 8 12.46 -17.17 11.34
N SER A 9 12.69 -17.74 12.52
CA SER A 9 12.72 -17.02 13.80
C SER A 9 13.84 -15.99 13.78
N ASN A 10 13.43 -14.73 13.96
CA ASN A 10 14.26 -13.56 14.25
C ASN A 10 15.47 -13.36 13.30
N ARG A 11 15.20 -12.80 12.12
CA ARG A 11 16.22 -12.07 11.37
C ARG A 11 16.08 -10.60 11.75
N ASP A 12 17.16 -9.97 12.18
CA ASP A 12 17.25 -8.51 12.28
C ASP A 12 16.81 -7.92 10.93
N ILE A 13 15.56 -7.46 10.88
CA ILE A 13 15.08 -6.67 9.74
C ILE A 13 15.83 -5.37 9.84
N SER A 14 16.65 -5.04 8.83
CA SER A 14 17.37 -3.77 8.80
C SER A 14 16.37 -2.62 8.98
N GLU A 15 16.75 -1.62 9.75
CA GLU A 15 15.87 -0.50 10.07
C GLU A 15 15.32 0.21 8.83
N ASP A 16 16.10 0.29 7.74
CA ASP A 16 15.67 0.81 6.44
C ASP A 16 14.51 0.01 5.83
N VAL A 17 14.61 -1.32 5.87
CA VAL A 17 13.55 -2.22 5.39
C VAL A 17 12.31 -2.09 6.27
N LEU A 18 12.50 -1.98 7.59
CA LEU A 18 11.39 -1.77 8.53
C LEU A 18 10.68 -0.43 8.27
N ASN A 19 11.44 0.63 8.02
CA ASN A 19 10.90 1.96 7.72
C ASN A 19 10.19 1.98 6.37
N ASN A 20 10.74 1.33 5.34
CA ASN A 20 10.06 1.21 4.05
C ASN A 20 8.72 0.45 4.17
N LEU A 21 8.71 -0.65 4.93
CA LEU A 21 7.49 -1.41 5.22
C LEU A 21 6.46 -0.57 5.98
N LYS A 22 6.88 0.11 7.05
CA LYS A 22 5.99 0.93 7.90
C LYS A 22 5.36 2.09 7.14
N PHE A 23 6.14 2.81 6.33
CA PHE A 23 5.69 4.06 5.73
C PHE A 23 5.32 3.90 4.26
N PHE A 24 6.26 3.48 3.41
CA PHE A 24 6.03 3.44 1.97
C PHE A 24 5.01 2.36 1.59
N SER A 25 5.24 1.13 2.06
CA SER A 25 4.40 -0.02 1.72
C SER A 25 2.99 0.11 2.31
N SER A 26 2.88 0.50 3.59
CA SER A 26 1.58 0.71 4.24
C SER A 26 0.74 1.76 3.52
N VAL A 27 1.31 2.92 3.20
CA VAL A 27 0.54 3.98 2.51
C VAL A 27 0.13 3.52 1.12
N ASN A 28 1.01 2.86 0.37
CA ASN A 28 0.68 2.33 -0.95
C ASN A 28 -0.50 1.33 -0.90
N ILE A 29 -0.51 0.44 0.11
CA ILE A 29 -1.61 -0.51 0.34
C ILE A 29 -2.91 0.24 0.66
N VAL A 30 -2.86 1.23 1.56
CA VAL A 30 -4.04 2.01 1.96
C VAL A 30 -4.60 2.80 0.77
N ILE A 31 -3.74 3.41 -0.05
CA ILE A 31 -4.16 4.08 -1.30
C ILE A 31 -4.82 3.07 -2.24
N GLY A 32 -4.23 1.88 -2.42
CA GLY A 32 -4.83 0.79 -3.20
C GLY A 32 -6.24 0.44 -2.72
N TYR A 33 -6.41 0.28 -1.41
CA TYR A 33 -7.70 0.01 -0.80
C TYR A 33 -8.70 1.16 -1.04
N LEU A 34 -8.29 2.41 -0.78
CA LEU A 34 -9.12 3.59 -0.98
C LEU A 34 -9.61 3.70 -2.43
N ARG A 35 -8.74 3.45 -3.41
CA ARG A 35 -9.10 3.41 -4.84
C ARG A 35 -10.21 2.40 -5.11
N SER A 36 -10.05 1.19 -4.58
CA SER A 36 -11.06 0.13 -4.72
C SER A 36 -12.37 0.51 -4.04
N THR A 37 -12.31 1.09 -2.84
CA THR A 37 -13.50 1.53 -2.10
C THR A 37 -14.26 2.61 -2.86
N ILE A 38 -13.58 3.64 -3.38
CA ILE A 38 -14.24 4.72 -4.12
C ILE A 38 -14.89 4.15 -5.39
N ASN A 39 -14.19 3.29 -6.13
CA ASN A 39 -14.74 2.62 -7.31
C ASN A 39 -16.02 1.84 -6.97
N SER A 40 -16.00 1.05 -5.90
CA SER A 40 -17.18 0.28 -5.46
C SER A 40 -18.32 1.18 -4.96
N PHE A 41 -18.00 2.24 -4.21
CA PHE A 41 -18.98 3.17 -3.66
C PHE A 41 -19.73 3.94 -4.75
N THR A 42 -19.02 4.28 -5.82
CA THR A 42 -19.57 5.04 -6.95
C THR A 42 -20.15 4.16 -8.05
N ALA A 43 -19.97 2.83 -7.99
CA ALA A 43 -20.42 1.91 -9.04
C ALA A 43 -21.93 2.01 -9.37
N SER A 44 -22.76 2.31 -8.36
CA SER A 44 -24.21 2.51 -8.52
C SER A 44 -24.65 3.98 -8.57
N ALA A 45 -23.71 4.92 -8.54
CA ALA A 45 -24.00 6.34 -8.66
C ALA A 45 -24.40 6.69 -10.12
N PRO A 46 -25.09 7.81 -10.36
CA PRO A 46 -25.56 8.21 -11.70
C PRO A 46 -24.46 8.34 -12.75
N PHE A 47 -23.23 8.64 -12.32
CA PHE A 47 -22.05 8.78 -13.19
C PHE A 47 -21.22 7.50 -13.31
N GLY A 48 -21.67 6.41 -12.67
CA GLY A 48 -20.97 5.13 -12.67
C GLY A 48 -19.68 5.13 -11.82
N PRO A 49 -18.89 4.05 -11.92
CA PRO A 49 -17.70 3.85 -11.10
C PRO A 49 -16.63 4.92 -11.40
N TYR A 50 -16.16 5.56 -10.34
CA TYR A 50 -15.03 6.47 -10.37
C TYR A 50 -13.73 5.72 -10.06
N LEU A 51 -12.90 5.61 -11.09
CA LEU A 51 -11.53 5.11 -10.97
C LEU A 51 -10.61 6.27 -10.61
N LEU A 52 -10.17 6.32 -9.35
CA LEU A 52 -9.17 7.29 -8.93
C LEU A 52 -7.90 7.13 -9.82
N PRO A 53 -7.22 8.21 -10.23
CA PRO A 53 -5.94 8.11 -10.97
C PRO A 53 -4.82 7.52 -10.10
N PRO A 54 -3.87 6.77 -10.68
CA PRO A 54 -2.75 6.20 -9.92
C PRO A 54 -1.96 7.30 -9.21
N VAL A 55 -1.46 6.99 -8.01
CA VAL A 55 -0.65 7.91 -7.19
C VAL A 55 0.81 7.49 -7.29
N ASP A 56 1.68 8.41 -7.69
CA ASP A 56 3.12 8.23 -7.59
C ASP A 56 3.54 8.44 -6.12
N MET A 57 3.85 7.33 -5.44
CA MET A 57 4.25 7.36 -4.04
C MET A 57 5.58 8.08 -3.83
N GLN A 58 6.52 8.01 -4.78
CA GLN A 58 7.80 8.72 -4.65
C GLN A 58 7.59 10.23 -4.72
N ASP A 59 6.81 10.70 -5.69
CA ASP A 59 6.45 12.11 -5.80
C ASP A 59 5.65 12.58 -4.57
N LEU A 60 4.72 11.77 -4.08
CA LEU A 60 3.92 12.09 -2.89
C LEU A 60 4.78 12.32 -1.65
N PHE A 61 5.70 11.40 -1.36
CA PHE A 61 6.57 11.52 -0.18
C PHE A 61 7.61 12.63 -0.34
N LYS A 62 8.15 12.85 -1.55
CA LYS A 62 9.00 14.02 -1.84
C LYS A 62 8.27 15.34 -1.57
N LYS A 63 7.02 15.47 -2.03
CA LYS A 63 6.20 16.66 -1.77
C LYS A 63 5.86 16.86 -0.29
N LYS A 64 5.79 15.76 0.48
CA LYS A 64 5.61 15.80 1.93
C LYS A 64 6.89 16.18 2.70
N GLY A 65 8.06 16.06 2.08
CA GLY A 65 9.36 16.27 2.72
C GLY A 65 9.85 15.08 3.54
N GLU A 66 9.38 13.87 3.24
CA GLU A 66 9.81 12.62 3.90
C GLU A 66 10.98 11.93 3.17
N ILE A 67 11.30 12.37 1.94
CA ILE A 67 12.40 11.86 1.09
C ILE A 67 12.97 12.99 0.23
#